data_AF-A0A5N9GHU9-F1
#
_entry.id   AF-A0A5N9GHU9-F1
#
_cell.length_a   1.000
_cell.length_b   1.000
_cell.length_c   1.000
_cell.angle_alpha   90.00
_cell.angle_beta   90.00
_cell.angle_gamma   90.00
#
_symmetry.space_group_name_H-M   'P 1'
#
loop_
_entity.id
_entity.type
_entity.pdbx_description
1 polymer ?
#
loop_
_entity_poly.entity_id
_entity_poly.type
_entity_poly.pdbx_seq_one_letter_code
_entity_poly.pdbx_strand_id
1 'polypeptide(L)'
;MEKASRIIGTLFGWIYGVHRFVEYSEVCYIFLSRNLAAVLLANEAALMRKTKIMVTIGPSSRDPKMLDQLISQGIDCARLNFSHGTLDEHAEVIDNIRRLSKKHNRPVAILQDLGGIKLRLGTLNEPVLLNPGDTISLVPEHETNEPGVLPFPQSGAFRHIAAGHNIFIADGTVRLTVTASSHSRVDAIVQSSGVVSSYKGVNLPGVPIDDPVLTEQDKIALQFGVEHGVDWVGLSFVRTAEDILYAREHLNAAGSKALVMAKLERGEGVDNIDTILPEVDGIMVARGDLGVEIPMERVPLVQKQLVKKSNDAGKVSVIATQMLWSMVVAPAPTRAEISDVTNAVLDGCDAVMLSDETAVGEHPLAAFQMADATVTEAETIYPYFSDLNSRDRTQAITSAAARLVHSLGSKAVVVTSTGRAAFELSRYRPNT
;
A
#
# COMPACT_ATOMS: atom_id res chain seq x y z
N MET A 1 -83.99 3.14 38.62
CA MET A 1 -84.21 4.61 38.58
C MET A 1 -83.13 5.23 39.43
N GLU A 2 -82.46 6.27 38.90
CA GLU A 2 -81.22 6.91 39.40
C GLU A 2 -80.01 5.96 39.46
N LYS A 3 -79.02 6.02 38.56
CA LYS A 3 -78.15 7.17 38.30
C LYS A 3 -77.53 7.04 36.88
N ALA A 4 -78.36 7.19 35.85
CA ALA A 4 -77.89 7.40 34.47
C ALA A 4 -77.77 8.91 34.16
N SER A 5 -77.29 9.68 35.12
CA SER A 5 -77.12 11.14 35.06
C SER A 5 -75.64 11.52 34.96
N ARG A 6 -74.88 10.81 34.10
CA ARG A 6 -73.43 11.02 33.96
C ARG A 6 -72.92 11.01 32.51
N ILE A 7 -73.80 11.24 31.53
CA ILE A 7 -73.45 11.23 30.10
C ILE A 7 -73.81 12.54 29.37
N ILE A 8 -74.49 13.51 30.00
CA ILE A 8 -74.88 14.78 29.34
C ILE A 8 -74.34 15.98 30.11
N GLY A 9 -73.06 15.94 30.47
CA GLY A 9 -72.37 17.00 31.24
C GLY A 9 -71.03 17.45 30.65
N THR A 10 -70.64 16.94 29.47
CA THR A 10 -69.33 17.22 28.86
C THR A 10 -69.44 17.34 27.34
N LEU A 11 -70.54 17.91 26.84
CA LEU A 11 -70.72 18.22 25.42
C LEU A 11 -70.60 19.72 25.08
N PHE A 12 -70.19 20.57 26.02
CA PHE A 12 -70.04 22.02 25.81
C PHE A 12 -68.65 22.57 26.21
N GLY A 13 -67.62 21.71 26.15
CA GLY A 13 -66.22 22.10 26.41
C GLY A 13 -65.26 21.93 25.21
N TRP A 14 -65.78 21.59 24.02
CA TRP A 14 -64.96 21.17 22.87
C TRP A 14 -64.84 22.22 21.75
N ILE A 15 -65.23 23.48 21.99
CA ILE A 15 -65.13 24.55 20.97
C ILE A 15 -64.07 25.62 21.32
N TYR A 16 -63.43 25.57 22.48
CA TYR A 16 -62.40 26.57 22.87
C TYR A 16 -61.05 25.97 23.29
N GLY A 17 -60.63 24.87 22.66
CA GLY A 17 -59.37 24.18 22.95
C GLY A 17 -58.45 23.94 21.76
N VAL A 18 -58.72 24.50 20.57
CA VAL A 18 -57.98 24.17 19.32
C VAL A 18 -56.74 25.04 19.11
N HIS A 19 -56.41 25.99 20.00
CA HIS A 19 -55.24 26.86 19.85
C HIS A 19 -54.01 26.50 20.71
N ARG A 20 -53.92 25.27 21.26
CA ARG A 20 -52.73 24.85 22.04
C ARG A 20 -52.14 23.47 21.70
N PHE A 21 -52.53 22.88 20.58
CA PHE A 21 -52.02 21.58 20.12
C PHE A 21 -51.22 21.65 18.80
N VAL A 22 -50.80 22.85 18.38
CA VAL A 22 -49.99 23.04 17.16
C VAL A 22 -48.50 23.22 17.48
N GLU A 23 -48.12 23.49 18.73
CA GLU A 23 -46.69 23.68 19.10
C GLU A 23 -45.95 22.39 19.50
N TYR A 24 -46.63 21.26 19.71
CA TYR A 24 -45.95 19.99 20.05
C TYR A 24 -45.75 19.04 18.87
N SER A 25 -46.43 19.25 17.74
CA SER A 25 -46.18 18.45 16.53
C SER A 25 -44.92 18.91 15.80
N GLU A 26 -44.66 20.22 15.72
CA GLU A 26 -43.41 20.72 15.12
C GLU A 26 -42.17 20.39 15.96
N VAL A 27 -42.26 20.44 17.29
CA VAL A 27 -41.12 20.08 18.16
C VAL A 27 -40.81 18.58 18.06
N CYS A 28 -41.82 17.71 17.99
CA CYS A 28 -41.61 16.28 17.75
C CYS A 28 -41.11 15.98 16.33
N TYR A 29 -41.58 16.70 15.30
CA TYR A 29 -41.10 16.52 13.93
C TYR A 29 -39.65 17.03 13.75
N ILE A 30 -39.27 18.11 14.43
CA ILE A 30 -37.89 18.63 14.45
C ILE A 30 -36.96 17.71 15.27
N PHE A 31 -37.43 17.11 16.37
CA PHE A 31 -36.65 16.13 17.15
C PHE A 31 -36.49 14.80 16.42
N LEU A 32 -37.52 14.31 15.72
CA LEU A 32 -37.43 13.10 14.91
C LEU A 32 -36.62 13.32 13.63
N SER A 33 -36.75 14.46 12.95
CA SER A 33 -35.96 14.75 11.74
C SER A 33 -34.50 15.08 12.04
N ARG A 34 -34.18 15.75 13.15
CA ARG A 34 -32.80 15.90 13.63
C ARG A 34 -32.19 14.59 14.07
N ASN A 35 -32.95 13.70 14.73
CA ASN A 35 -32.45 12.37 15.07
C ASN A 35 -32.36 11.46 13.84
N LEU A 36 -33.24 11.57 12.84
CA LEU A 36 -33.13 10.80 11.61
C LEU A 36 -31.97 11.30 10.75
N ALA A 37 -31.75 12.62 10.66
CA ALA A 37 -30.57 13.19 10.02
C ALA A 37 -29.30 12.91 10.80
N ALA A 38 -29.32 12.91 12.14
CA ALA A 38 -28.18 12.53 12.97
C ALA A 38 -27.93 11.01 12.95
N VAL A 39 -28.96 10.18 12.79
CA VAL A 39 -28.84 8.72 12.60
C VAL A 39 -28.42 8.40 11.17
N LEU A 40 -28.85 9.16 10.16
CA LEU A 40 -28.39 9.07 8.77
C LEU A 40 -26.96 9.59 8.64
N LEU A 41 -26.60 10.71 9.30
CA LEU A 41 -25.23 11.21 9.40
C LEU A 41 -24.36 10.35 10.32
N ALA A 42 -24.94 9.65 11.30
CA ALA A 42 -24.26 8.64 12.10
C ALA A 42 -24.20 7.27 11.42
N ASN A 43 -25.04 7.00 10.41
CA ASN A 43 -24.94 5.86 9.49
C ASN A 43 -24.01 6.17 8.31
N GLU A 44 -23.91 7.43 7.86
CA GLU A 44 -22.88 7.90 6.93
C GLU A 44 -21.54 8.07 7.62
N ALA A 45 -21.53 8.39 8.92
CA ALA A 45 -20.37 8.28 9.79
C ALA A 45 -20.21 6.89 10.41
N ALA A 46 -21.15 5.97 10.17
CA ALA A 46 -20.91 4.56 10.44
C ALA A 46 -19.96 4.07 9.36
N LEU A 47 -18.72 3.85 9.79
CA LEU A 47 -17.67 3.10 9.11
C LEU A 47 -17.09 3.79 7.87
N MET A 48 -16.69 5.07 7.97
CA MET A 48 -15.57 5.51 7.15
C MET A 48 -14.33 4.72 7.58
N ARG A 49 -13.93 3.78 6.72
CA ARG A 49 -12.70 2.98 6.86
C ARG A 49 -11.49 3.90 7.10
N LYS A 50 -10.71 3.58 8.13
CA LYS A 50 -9.53 4.39 8.53
C LYS A 50 -8.27 3.95 7.79
N THR A 51 -7.99 2.66 7.78
CA THR A 51 -6.89 2.00 7.07
C THR A 51 -7.12 2.08 5.59
N LYS A 52 -6.22 2.71 4.84
CA LYS A 52 -6.37 3.02 3.41
C LYS A 52 -6.23 1.78 2.53
N ILE A 53 -6.84 1.80 1.35
CA ILE A 53 -6.69 0.76 0.33
C ILE A 53 -6.05 1.40 -0.91
N MET A 54 -4.84 0.94 -1.20
CA MET A 54 -4.11 1.26 -2.41
C MET A 54 -4.37 0.16 -3.44
N VAL A 55 -4.66 0.55 -4.68
CA VAL A 55 -4.85 -0.40 -5.78
C VAL A 55 -3.88 -0.10 -6.91
N THR A 56 -3.32 -1.13 -7.52
CA THR A 56 -2.48 -0.96 -8.71
C THR A 56 -3.37 -0.88 -9.94
N ILE A 57 -3.18 0.16 -10.74
CA ILE A 57 -3.89 0.33 -12.01
C ILE A 57 -3.11 -0.35 -13.12
N GLY A 58 -3.80 -1.15 -13.91
CA GLY A 58 -3.21 -1.92 -15.01
C GLY A 58 -4.25 -2.24 -16.08
N PRO A 59 -3.95 -3.16 -17.03
CA PRO A 59 -4.85 -3.53 -18.12
C PRO A 59 -6.31 -3.81 -17.71
N SER A 60 -6.52 -4.48 -16.58
CA SER A 60 -7.88 -4.82 -16.10
C SER A 60 -8.62 -3.67 -15.42
N SER A 61 -7.92 -2.60 -15.06
CA SER A 61 -8.49 -1.48 -14.27
C SER A 61 -8.31 -0.10 -14.89
N ARG A 62 -7.51 0.06 -15.95
CA ARG A 62 -7.23 1.36 -16.59
C ARG A 62 -8.36 1.90 -17.45
N ASP A 63 -9.32 1.06 -17.84
CA ASP A 63 -10.50 1.52 -18.57
C ASP A 63 -11.28 2.56 -17.74
N PRO A 64 -11.71 3.70 -18.32
CA PRO A 64 -12.39 4.75 -17.58
C PRO A 64 -13.66 4.31 -16.83
N LYS A 65 -14.38 3.27 -17.29
CA LYS A 65 -15.57 2.77 -16.57
C LYS A 65 -15.17 1.99 -15.33
N MET A 66 -14.14 1.15 -15.42
CA MET A 66 -13.62 0.42 -14.26
C MET A 66 -13.01 1.39 -13.23
N LEU A 67 -12.24 2.39 -13.67
CA LEU A 67 -11.74 3.46 -12.79
C LEU A 67 -12.89 4.21 -12.09
N ASP A 68 -13.97 4.53 -12.82
CA ASP A 68 -15.15 5.21 -12.23
C ASP A 68 -15.79 4.35 -11.13
N GLN A 69 -15.87 3.03 -11.33
CA GLN A 69 -16.36 2.08 -10.34
C GLN A 69 -15.45 2.01 -9.12
N LEU A 70 -14.14 1.86 -9.30
CA LEU A 70 -13.18 1.78 -8.19
C LEU A 70 -13.15 3.09 -7.36
N ILE A 71 -13.15 4.24 -8.02
CA ILE A 71 -13.13 5.55 -7.36
C ILE A 71 -14.44 5.83 -6.61
N SER A 72 -15.60 5.51 -7.22
CA SER A 72 -16.89 5.69 -6.54
C SER A 72 -17.08 4.76 -5.35
N GLN A 73 -16.49 3.55 -5.40
CA GLN A 73 -16.52 2.57 -4.31
C GLN A 73 -15.49 2.87 -3.20
N GLY A 74 -14.49 3.68 -3.50
CA GLY A 74 -13.71 4.34 -2.47
C GLY A 74 -12.27 3.88 -2.31
N ILE A 75 -11.57 3.60 -3.42
CA ILE A 75 -10.10 3.54 -3.39
C ILE A 75 -9.52 4.85 -2.83
N ASP A 76 -8.38 4.75 -2.13
CA ASP A 76 -7.71 5.91 -1.53
C ASP A 76 -6.47 6.32 -2.30
N CYS A 77 -5.78 5.36 -2.92
CA CYS A 77 -4.59 5.60 -3.71
C CYS A 77 -4.54 4.68 -4.94
N ALA A 78 -4.25 5.25 -6.10
CA ALA A 78 -3.93 4.55 -7.33
C ALA A 78 -2.41 4.46 -7.48
N ARG A 79 -1.87 3.24 -7.42
CA ARG A 79 -0.48 2.94 -7.73
C ARG A 79 -0.31 2.71 -9.23
N LEU A 80 0.65 3.41 -9.83
CA LEU A 80 1.07 3.22 -11.21
C LEU A 80 2.45 2.58 -11.22
N ASN A 81 2.57 1.39 -11.78
CA ASN A 81 3.83 0.64 -11.82
C ASN A 81 4.62 1.01 -13.08
N PHE A 82 5.70 1.78 -12.93
CA PHE A 82 6.54 2.24 -14.04
C PHE A 82 7.56 1.20 -14.52
N SER A 83 7.56 -0.01 -13.93
CA SER A 83 8.25 -1.17 -14.53
C SER A 83 7.56 -1.65 -15.81
N HIS A 84 6.31 -1.22 -16.04
CA HIS A 84 5.47 -1.62 -17.16
C HIS A 84 4.71 -0.42 -17.75
N GLY A 85 4.22 -0.57 -18.97
CA GLY A 85 3.49 0.46 -19.69
C GLY A 85 4.39 1.58 -20.22
N THR A 86 3.83 2.43 -21.08
CA THR A 86 4.51 3.61 -21.59
C THR A 86 4.14 4.85 -20.79
N LEU A 87 4.94 5.92 -20.90
CA LEU A 87 4.63 7.20 -20.27
C LEU A 87 3.29 7.77 -20.77
N ASP A 88 2.97 7.59 -22.05
CA ASP A 88 1.70 8.03 -22.64
C ASP A 88 0.50 7.28 -22.02
N GLU A 89 0.61 5.97 -21.83
CA GLU A 89 -0.42 5.19 -21.15
C GLU A 89 -0.61 5.65 -19.70
N HIS A 90 0.48 5.95 -18.98
CA HIS A 90 0.41 6.49 -17.62
C HIS A 90 -0.23 7.88 -17.58
N ALA A 91 0.03 8.74 -18.57
CA ALA A 91 -0.56 10.07 -18.67
C ALA A 91 -2.10 10.00 -18.78
N GLU A 92 -2.60 9.14 -19.69
CA GLU A 92 -4.04 8.92 -19.86
C GLU A 92 -4.70 8.42 -18.56
N VAL A 93 -4.02 7.53 -17.84
CA VAL A 93 -4.51 7.00 -16.57
C VAL A 93 -4.56 8.10 -15.50
N ILE A 94 -3.51 8.92 -15.37
CA ILE A 94 -3.45 10.04 -14.42
C ILE A 94 -4.61 11.02 -14.67
N ASP A 95 -4.80 11.44 -15.92
CA ASP A 95 -5.88 12.37 -16.30
C ASP A 95 -7.26 11.82 -15.96
N ASN A 96 -7.49 10.53 -16.23
CA ASN A 96 -8.74 9.87 -15.87
C ASN A 96 -8.94 9.81 -14.36
N ILE A 97 -7.92 9.45 -13.57
CA ILE A 97 -8.00 9.42 -12.11
C ILE A 97 -8.36 10.81 -11.57
N ARG A 98 -7.66 11.87 -12.00
CA ARG A 98 -7.91 13.24 -11.52
C ARG A 98 -9.31 13.72 -11.89
N ARG A 99 -9.75 13.47 -13.14
CA ARG A 99 -11.10 13.82 -13.61
C ARG A 99 -12.19 13.11 -12.80
N LEU A 100 -12.03 11.80 -12.57
CA LEU A 100 -13.02 10.97 -11.87
C LEU A 100 -13.02 11.25 -10.36
N SER A 101 -11.86 11.48 -9.76
CA SER A 101 -11.71 11.95 -8.38
C SER A 101 -12.50 13.25 -8.15
N LYS A 102 -12.37 14.22 -9.07
CA LYS A 102 -13.14 15.47 -9.04
C LYS A 102 -14.65 15.23 -9.23
N LYS A 103 -15.04 14.35 -10.17
CA LYS A 103 -16.45 13.99 -10.43
C LYS A 103 -17.14 13.47 -9.18
N HIS A 104 -16.46 12.61 -8.40
CA HIS A 104 -17.01 11.99 -7.19
C HIS A 104 -16.75 12.79 -5.90
N ASN A 105 -16.10 13.96 -6.00
CA ASN A 105 -15.65 14.74 -4.85
C ASN A 105 -14.88 13.90 -3.82
N ARG A 106 -14.07 12.95 -4.31
CA ARG A 106 -13.29 12.03 -3.49
C ARG A 106 -11.81 12.18 -3.84
N PRO A 107 -10.95 12.66 -2.94
CA PRO A 107 -9.51 12.70 -3.18
C PRO A 107 -8.97 11.28 -3.37
N VAL A 108 -8.24 11.06 -4.47
CA VAL A 108 -7.50 9.82 -4.74
C VAL A 108 -6.04 10.20 -4.99
N ALA A 109 -5.16 9.67 -4.14
CA ALA A 109 -3.73 9.90 -4.29
C ALA A 109 -3.17 9.08 -5.45
N ILE A 110 -2.17 9.59 -6.16
CA ILE A 110 -1.45 8.87 -7.21
C ILE A 110 -0.03 8.58 -6.69
N LEU A 111 0.31 7.29 -6.63
CA LEU A 111 1.65 6.83 -6.31
C LEU A 111 2.34 6.35 -7.59
N GLN A 112 3.42 7.02 -7.96
CA GLN A 112 4.34 6.57 -8.98
C GLN A 112 5.31 5.56 -8.37
N ASP A 113 5.22 4.28 -8.74
CA ASP A 113 6.14 3.25 -8.30
C ASP A 113 7.24 3.04 -9.35
N LEU A 114 8.46 3.47 -9.03
CA LEU A 114 9.62 3.41 -9.92
C LEU A 114 10.15 1.97 -10.05
N GLY A 115 10.79 1.65 -11.18
CA GLY A 115 11.26 0.30 -11.46
C GLY A 115 12.45 -0.11 -10.60
N GLY A 116 13.37 0.82 -10.37
CA GLY A 116 14.61 0.55 -9.63
C GLY A 116 15.51 -0.48 -10.31
N ILE A 117 16.53 -0.92 -9.58
CA ILE A 117 17.52 -1.88 -10.09
C ILE A 117 16.99 -3.31 -9.97
N LYS A 118 16.14 -3.72 -10.91
CA LYS A 118 15.73 -5.12 -11.01
C LYS A 118 16.75 -5.92 -11.83
N LEU A 119 17.52 -6.79 -11.15
CA LEU A 119 18.48 -7.67 -11.81
C LEU A 119 17.74 -8.73 -12.64
N ARG A 120 18.25 -9.01 -13.85
CA ARG A 120 17.61 -9.91 -14.81
C ARG A 120 18.62 -10.65 -15.64
N LEU A 121 18.30 -11.88 -16.02
CA LEU A 121 19.05 -12.60 -17.03
C LEU A 121 19.02 -11.86 -18.38
N GLY A 122 20.03 -12.13 -19.19
CA GLY A 122 20.10 -11.71 -20.58
C GLY A 122 19.18 -12.52 -21.50
N THR A 123 19.53 -12.54 -22.77
CA THR A 123 18.83 -13.28 -23.82
C THR A 123 19.33 -14.72 -23.84
N LEU A 124 18.41 -15.66 -23.61
CA LEU A 124 18.62 -17.07 -23.89
C LEU A 124 18.05 -17.39 -25.28
N ASN A 125 18.70 -18.31 -26.00
CA ASN A 125 18.20 -18.83 -27.28
C ASN A 125 16.86 -19.52 -27.14
N GLU A 126 16.72 -20.33 -26.08
CA GLU A 126 15.51 -21.05 -25.73
C GLU A 126 15.39 -21.14 -24.21
N PRO A 127 14.17 -21.32 -23.67
CA PRO A 127 14.00 -21.61 -22.26
C PRO A 127 14.75 -22.89 -21.85
N VAL A 128 15.47 -22.84 -20.73
CA VAL A 128 16.29 -23.94 -20.22
C VAL A 128 15.64 -24.52 -18.98
N LEU A 129 15.44 -25.84 -18.95
CA LEU A 129 15.04 -26.57 -17.75
C LEU A 129 16.29 -26.87 -16.92
N LEU A 130 16.32 -26.38 -15.68
CA LEU A 130 17.37 -26.66 -14.72
C LEU A 130 16.89 -27.73 -13.74
N ASN A 131 17.70 -28.76 -13.52
CA ASN A 131 17.41 -29.86 -12.59
C ASN A 131 18.34 -29.79 -11.36
N PRO A 132 17.86 -30.21 -10.17
CA PRO A 132 18.68 -30.28 -8.98
C PRO A 132 19.95 -31.12 -9.21
N GLY A 133 21.10 -30.57 -8.82
CA GLY A 133 22.41 -31.19 -9.02
C GLY A 133 23.13 -30.77 -10.30
N ASP A 134 22.45 -30.12 -11.25
CA ASP A 134 23.09 -29.57 -12.45
C ASP A 134 24.14 -28.51 -12.05
N THR A 135 25.28 -28.53 -12.75
CA THR A 135 26.29 -27.48 -12.65
C THR A 135 26.06 -26.47 -13.75
N ILE A 136 25.92 -25.21 -13.38
CA ILE A 136 25.71 -24.10 -14.32
C ILE A 136 26.69 -22.98 -14.01
N SER A 137 26.86 -22.07 -14.97
CA SER A 137 27.63 -20.86 -14.76
C SER A 137 26.84 -19.62 -15.18
N LEU A 138 27.10 -18.49 -14.54
CA LEU A 138 26.64 -17.18 -14.96
C LEU A 138 27.82 -16.39 -15.51
N VAL A 139 27.63 -15.67 -16.60
CA VAL A 139 28.65 -14.80 -17.23
C VAL A 139 28.11 -13.38 -17.44
N PRO A 140 28.96 -12.34 -17.35
CA PRO A 140 28.56 -10.94 -17.48
C PRO A 140 28.32 -10.52 -18.94
N GLU A 141 27.54 -11.32 -19.67
CA GLU A 141 27.21 -11.13 -21.08
C GLU A 141 25.70 -10.95 -21.25
N HIS A 142 25.31 -10.24 -22.32
CA HIS A 142 23.89 -10.05 -22.66
C HIS A 142 23.25 -11.29 -23.28
N GLU A 143 24.04 -12.16 -23.91
CA GLU A 143 23.61 -13.39 -24.55
C GLU A 143 24.78 -14.36 -24.56
N THR A 144 24.51 -15.65 -24.62
CA THR A 144 25.55 -16.68 -24.76
C THR A 144 24.99 -17.90 -25.47
N ASN A 145 25.86 -18.59 -26.20
CA ASN A 145 25.57 -19.86 -26.86
C ASN A 145 26.23 -21.05 -26.14
N GLU A 146 26.93 -20.82 -25.03
CA GLU A 146 27.62 -21.87 -24.27
C GLU A 146 26.60 -22.72 -23.50
N PRO A 147 26.54 -24.05 -23.72
CA PRO A 147 25.64 -24.93 -22.98
C PRO A 147 25.93 -24.89 -21.47
N GLY A 148 24.88 -24.83 -20.66
CA GLY A 148 25.01 -24.76 -19.19
C GLY A 148 25.44 -23.40 -18.66
N VAL A 149 25.47 -22.36 -19.50
CA VAL A 149 25.79 -20.99 -19.11
C VAL A 149 24.60 -20.06 -19.29
N LEU A 150 24.33 -19.26 -18.25
CA LEU A 150 23.27 -18.26 -18.23
C LEU A 150 23.89 -16.86 -18.41
N PRO A 151 23.38 -16.04 -19.35
CA PRO A 151 23.82 -14.67 -19.49
C PRO A 151 23.24 -13.81 -18.35
N PHE A 152 24.09 -13.06 -17.65
CA PHE A 152 23.72 -12.19 -16.54
C PHE A 152 24.44 -10.84 -16.67
N PRO A 153 23.88 -9.86 -17.41
CA PRO A 153 24.61 -8.67 -17.86
C PRO A 153 25.00 -7.68 -16.75
N GLN A 154 24.54 -7.87 -15.52
CA GLN A 154 24.84 -7.01 -14.37
C GLN A 154 26.21 -7.36 -13.77
N SER A 155 27.27 -7.06 -14.54
CA SER A 155 28.67 -7.35 -14.20
C SER A 155 29.10 -6.82 -12.83
N GLY A 156 28.49 -5.73 -12.35
CA GLY A 156 28.75 -5.17 -11.03
C GLY A 156 28.50 -6.15 -9.88
N ALA A 157 27.48 -7.00 -10.02
CA ALA A 157 27.12 -7.99 -9.00
C ALA A 157 28.22 -9.05 -8.78
N PHE A 158 29.01 -9.39 -9.81
CA PHE A 158 30.05 -10.41 -9.73
C PHE A 158 31.16 -10.08 -8.74
N ARG A 159 31.36 -8.79 -8.41
CA ARG A 159 32.38 -8.33 -7.45
C ARG A 159 32.13 -8.85 -6.03
N HIS A 160 30.86 -9.01 -5.66
CA HIS A 160 30.46 -9.33 -4.29
C HIS A 160 29.88 -10.74 -4.15
N ILE A 161 29.70 -11.46 -5.26
CA ILE A 161 29.29 -12.86 -5.21
C ILE A 161 30.47 -13.72 -4.76
N ALA A 162 30.24 -14.57 -3.75
CA ALA A 162 31.22 -15.48 -3.19
C ALA A 162 30.64 -16.90 -3.06
N ALA A 163 31.52 -17.90 -2.94
CA ALA A 163 31.11 -19.28 -2.66
C ALA A 163 30.23 -19.34 -1.40
N GLY A 164 29.14 -20.12 -1.49
CA GLY A 164 28.11 -20.23 -0.45
C GLY A 164 26.95 -19.24 -0.58
N HIS A 165 27.06 -18.18 -1.39
CA HIS A 165 25.92 -17.32 -1.69
C HIS A 165 24.83 -18.08 -2.48
N ASN A 166 23.59 -17.66 -2.31
CA ASN A 166 22.46 -18.17 -3.08
C ASN A 166 22.11 -17.18 -4.20
N ILE A 167 21.76 -17.71 -5.37
CA ILE A 167 21.19 -16.94 -6.48
C ILE A 167 19.80 -17.50 -6.71
N PHE A 168 18.80 -16.63 -6.71
CA PHE A 168 17.43 -17.00 -7.00
C PHE A 168 17.03 -16.46 -8.37
N ILE A 169 16.33 -17.27 -9.15
CA ILE A 169 15.86 -16.91 -10.49
C ILE A 169 14.35 -17.18 -10.55
N ALA A 170 13.64 -16.31 -11.26
CA ALA A 170 12.18 -16.39 -11.45
C ALA A 170 11.43 -16.37 -10.11
N ASP A 171 11.61 -15.27 -9.38
CA ASP A 171 10.89 -14.95 -8.13
C ASP A 171 11.03 -16.05 -7.07
N GLY A 172 12.24 -16.63 -6.96
CA GLY A 172 12.57 -17.66 -5.98
C GLY A 172 12.35 -19.10 -6.43
N THR A 173 11.76 -19.34 -7.62
CA THR A 173 11.44 -20.69 -8.11
C THR A 173 12.69 -21.56 -8.27
N VAL A 174 13.71 -21.00 -8.92
CA VAL A 174 15.00 -21.67 -9.11
C VAL A 174 15.99 -21.10 -8.11
N ARG A 175 16.61 -21.97 -7.32
CA ARG A 175 17.68 -21.64 -6.38
C ARG A 175 18.97 -22.28 -6.83
N LEU A 176 20.02 -21.48 -6.85
CA LEU A 176 21.39 -21.89 -7.12
C LEU A 176 22.24 -21.63 -5.88
N THR A 177 23.23 -22.48 -5.61
CA THR A 177 24.25 -22.23 -4.60
C THR A 177 25.60 -22.09 -5.28
N VAL A 178 26.23 -20.93 -5.09
CA VAL A 178 27.51 -20.59 -5.69
C VAL A 178 28.61 -21.48 -5.12
N THR A 179 29.37 -22.11 -6.00
CA THR A 179 30.52 -22.96 -5.65
C THR A 179 31.84 -22.24 -5.84
N ALA A 180 31.94 -21.37 -6.85
CA ALA A 180 33.09 -20.53 -7.12
C ALA A 180 32.66 -19.23 -7.81
N SER A 181 33.44 -18.16 -7.66
CA SER A 181 33.17 -16.89 -8.31
C SER A 181 34.44 -16.17 -8.72
N SER A 182 34.33 -15.40 -9.79
CA SER A 182 35.33 -14.48 -10.33
C SER A 182 34.62 -13.29 -10.96
N HIS A 183 35.38 -12.29 -11.42
CA HIS A 183 34.81 -11.11 -12.08
C HIS A 183 34.15 -11.42 -13.43
N SER A 184 34.44 -12.57 -14.05
CA SER A 184 33.93 -12.94 -15.38
C SER A 184 33.07 -14.19 -15.40
N ARG A 185 32.97 -14.92 -14.28
CA ARG A 185 32.21 -16.17 -14.20
C ARG A 185 31.85 -16.50 -12.76
N VAL A 186 30.61 -16.93 -12.55
CA VAL A 186 30.11 -17.49 -11.29
C VAL A 186 29.65 -18.91 -11.57
N ASP A 187 30.23 -19.89 -10.90
CA ASP A 187 29.83 -21.29 -11.00
C ASP A 187 28.91 -21.64 -9.83
N ALA A 188 27.83 -22.38 -10.11
CA ALA A 188 26.84 -22.74 -9.11
C ALA A 188 26.22 -24.11 -9.37
N ILE A 189 25.68 -24.70 -8.31
CA ILE A 189 24.91 -25.95 -8.35
C ILE A 189 23.43 -25.62 -8.16
N VAL A 190 22.59 -26.16 -9.05
CA VAL A 190 21.13 -26.02 -8.99
C VAL A 190 20.60 -26.80 -7.78
N GLN A 191 19.81 -26.13 -6.94
CA GLN A 191 19.19 -26.72 -5.74
C GLN A 191 17.71 -27.08 -5.98
N SER A 192 16.98 -26.27 -6.75
CA SER A 192 15.58 -26.51 -7.09
C SER A 192 15.36 -26.49 -8.59
N SER A 193 14.45 -27.35 -9.06
CA SER A 193 14.11 -27.44 -10.48
C SER A 193 13.28 -26.25 -10.95
N GLY A 194 13.49 -25.81 -12.18
CA GLY A 194 12.58 -24.86 -12.83
C GLY A 194 13.01 -24.48 -14.24
N VAL A 195 12.06 -23.91 -14.99
CA VAL A 195 12.32 -23.39 -16.34
C VAL A 195 12.77 -21.94 -16.23
N VAL A 196 13.94 -21.67 -16.78
CA VAL A 196 14.52 -20.33 -16.88
C VAL A 196 14.38 -19.83 -18.32
N SER A 197 13.95 -18.59 -18.49
CA SER A 197 13.81 -17.94 -19.80
C SER A 197 14.48 -16.57 -19.77
N SER A 198 14.57 -15.93 -20.94
CA SER A 198 15.14 -14.58 -21.08
C SER A 198 14.49 -13.58 -20.13
N TYR A 199 15.29 -12.65 -19.61
CA TYR A 199 14.84 -11.52 -18.78
C TYR A 199 14.15 -11.88 -17.45
N LYS A 200 14.22 -13.16 -17.03
CA LYS A 200 13.74 -13.57 -15.70
C LYS A 200 14.50 -12.82 -14.61
N GLY A 201 13.76 -12.41 -13.58
CA GLY A 201 14.31 -11.71 -12.42
C GLY A 201 15.34 -12.58 -11.70
N VAL A 202 16.39 -11.93 -11.24
CA VAL A 202 17.47 -12.52 -10.43
C VAL A 202 17.49 -11.81 -9.09
N ASN A 203 17.57 -12.56 -8.00
CA ASN A 203 17.72 -12.04 -6.65
C ASN A 203 19.02 -12.57 -6.07
N LEU A 204 19.73 -11.71 -5.33
CA LEU A 204 21.03 -12.02 -4.75
C LEU A 204 21.01 -11.70 -3.25
N PRO A 205 20.34 -12.52 -2.43
CA PRO A 205 20.19 -12.27 -1.01
C PRO A 205 21.54 -12.18 -0.30
N GLY A 206 21.74 -11.09 0.46
CA GLY A 206 22.98 -10.84 1.20
C GLY A 206 24.17 -10.41 0.33
N VAL A 207 23.97 -10.19 -0.97
CA VAL A 207 25.00 -9.66 -1.87
C VAL A 207 24.81 -8.17 -2.07
N PRO A 208 25.79 -7.33 -1.66
CA PRO A 208 25.79 -5.91 -1.96
C PRO A 208 25.68 -5.64 -3.46
N ILE A 209 24.88 -4.64 -3.83
CA ILE A 209 24.76 -4.14 -5.19
C ILE A 209 25.25 -2.70 -5.18
N ASP A 210 26.25 -2.40 -6.00
CA ASP A 210 26.89 -1.07 -6.03
C ASP A 210 26.13 -0.06 -6.89
N ASP A 211 25.17 -0.52 -7.69
CA ASP A 211 24.44 0.33 -8.62
C ASP A 211 23.60 1.38 -7.86
N PRO A 212 23.46 2.62 -8.40
CA PRO A 212 22.63 3.66 -7.79
C PRO A 212 21.15 3.28 -7.75
N VAL A 213 20.44 3.59 -6.65
CA VAL A 213 19.02 3.19 -6.46
C VAL A 213 18.07 3.67 -7.58
N LEU A 214 18.43 4.76 -8.29
CA LEU A 214 17.72 5.23 -9.47
C LEU A 214 18.51 4.90 -10.74
N THR A 215 17.87 4.16 -11.64
CA THR A 215 18.34 3.96 -13.02
C THR A 215 18.12 5.23 -13.86
N GLU A 216 18.70 5.29 -15.08
CA GLU A 216 18.41 6.38 -16.01
C GLU A 216 16.93 6.41 -16.43
N GLN A 217 16.30 5.25 -16.59
CA GLN A 217 14.87 5.13 -16.84
C GLN A 217 14.04 5.66 -15.66
N ASP A 218 14.46 5.40 -14.42
CA ASP A 218 13.79 5.92 -13.23
C ASP A 218 13.88 7.45 -13.16
N LYS A 219 15.00 8.05 -13.56
CA LYS A 219 15.14 9.52 -13.62
C LYS A 219 14.19 10.15 -14.63
N ILE A 220 14.03 9.52 -15.81
CA ILE A 220 13.07 9.95 -16.83
C ILE A 220 11.63 9.82 -16.29
N ALA A 221 11.30 8.66 -15.70
CA ALA A 221 10.00 8.43 -15.10
C ALA A 221 9.70 9.44 -13.99
N LEU A 222 10.65 9.70 -13.09
CA LEU A 222 10.54 10.67 -12.02
C LEU A 222 10.20 12.06 -12.55
N GLN A 223 10.92 12.54 -13.58
CA GLN A 223 10.62 13.82 -14.21
C GLN A 223 9.19 13.86 -14.76
N PHE A 224 8.76 12.82 -15.45
CA PHE A 224 7.38 12.68 -15.93
C PHE A 224 6.35 12.77 -14.80
N GLY A 225 6.62 12.11 -13.66
CA GLY A 225 5.73 12.14 -12.49
C GLY A 225 5.60 13.54 -11.90
N VAL A 226 6.69 14.31 -11.87
CA VAL A 226 6.68 15.71 -11.43
C VAL A 226 5.81 16.58 -12.34
N GLU A 227 5.95 16.42 -13.66
CA GLU A 227 5.16 17.17 -14.65
C GLU A 227 3.67 16.90 -14.54
N HIS A 228 3.28 15.68 -14.14
CA HIS A 228 1.88 15.28 -13.95
C HIS A 228 1.38 15.45 -12.51
N GLY A 229 2.22 15.97 -11.61
CA GLY A 229 1.85 16.25 -10.22
C GLY A 229 1.41 15.00 -9.47
N VAL A 230 2.19 13.92 -9.51
CA VAL A 230 1.96 12.73 -8.66
C VAL A 230 2.10 13.08 -7.17
N ASP A 231 1.36 12.39 -6.31
CA ASP A 231 1.30 12.70 -4.88
C ASP A 231 2.40 11.97 -4.10
N TRP A 232 2.78 10.79 -4.56
CA TRP A 232 3.83 9.95 -3.97
C TRP A 232 4.78 9.39 -5.04
N VAL A 233 6.05 9.23 -4.66
CA VAL A 233 7.05 8.47 -5.41
C VAL A 233 7.53 7.30 -4.55
N GLY A 234 7.31 6.08 -5.05
CA GLY A 234 7.80 4.83 -4.49
C GLY A 234 9.20 4.52 -5.03
N LEU A 235 10.17 4.40 -4.13
CA LEU A 235 11.55 4.02 -4.45
C LEU A 235 11.72 2.52 -4.23
N SER A 236 11.99 1.78 -5.30
CA SER A 236 12.22 0.33 -5.27
C SER A 236 13.63 -0.01 -4.77
N PHE A 237 13.76 -1.17 -4.14
CA PHE A 237 15.02 -1.78 -3.69
C PHE A 237 15.90 -0.87 -2.82
N VAL A 238 15.28 -0.04 -1.96
CA VAL A 238 16.02 0.83 -1.02
C VAL A 238 16.86 -0.02 -0.07
N ARG A 239 18.15 0.33 0.07
CA ARG A 239 19.11 -0.35 0.96
C ARG A 239 19.56 0.52 2.12
N THR A 240 19.72 1.82 1.88
CA THR A 240 20.38 2.76 2.81
C THR A 240 19.67 4.11 2.89
N ALA A 241 20.05 4.93 3.88
CA ALA A 241 19.59 6.31 3.96
C ALA A 241 20.14 7.15 2.80
N GLU A 242 21.36 6.85 2.35
CA GLU A 242 22.02 7.49 1.21
C GLU A 242 21.24 7.28 -0.09
N ASP A 243 20.62 6.12 -0.29
CA ASP A 243 19.72 5.87 -1.42
C ASP A 243 18.55 6.89 -1.43
N ILE A 244 17.97 7.16 -0.25
CA ILE A 244 16.88 8.12 -0.10
C ILE A 244 17.35 9.55 -0.35
N LEU A 245 18.48 9.94 0.23
CA LEU A 245 19.05 11.27 0.05
C LEU A 245 19.39 11.53 -1.42
N TYR A 246 19.98 10.56 -2.09
CA TYR A 246 20.26 10.62 -3.52
C TYR A 246 18.97 10.79 -4.34
N ALA A 247 17.93 9.99 -4.09
CA ALA A 247 16.66 10.13 -4.80
C ALA A 247 15.98 11.48 -4.52
N ARG A 248 16.06 11.99 -3.28
CA ARG A 248 15.54 13.31 -2.91
C ARG A 248 16.27 14.45 -3.62
N GLU A 249 17.58 14.33 -3.85
CA GLU A 249 18.32 15.33 -4.63
C GLU A 249 17.74 15.48 -6.03
N HIS A 250 17.47 14.36 -6.73
CA HIS A 250 16.84 14.36 -8.05
C HIS A 250 15.41 14.90 -8.02
N LEU A 251 14.60 14.50 -7.03
CA LEU A 251 13.24 15.01 -6.85
C LEU A 251 13.22 16.53 -6.61
N ASN A 252 14.12 17.03 -5.77
CA ASN A 252 14.23 18.45 -5.46
C ASN A 252 14.72 19.26 -6.66
N ALA A 253 15.71 18.75 -7.39
CA ALA A 253 16.20 19.36 -8.63
C ALA A 253 15.11 19.45 -9.71
N ALA A 254 14.24 18.45 -9.79
CA ALA A 254 13.06 18.44 -10.65
C ALA A 254 11.92 19.35 -10.14
N GLY A 255 12.00 19.86 -8.90
CA GLY A 255 10.95 20.69 -8.29
C GLY A 255 9.74 19.90 -7.76
N SER A 256 9.91 18.61 -7.48
CA SER A 256 8.87 17.73 -6.95
C SER A 256 8.40 18.17 -5.56
N LYS A 257 7.11 17.97 -5.30
CA LYS A 257 6.49 18.07 -3.96
C LYS A 257 5.93 16.73 -3.49
N ALA A 258 6.15 15.67 -4.26
CA ALA A 258 5.65 14.35 -3.94
C ALA A 258 6.30 13.82 -2.65
N LEU A 259 5.52 13.08 -1.87
CA LEU A 259 6.02 12.37 -0.70
C LEU A 259 6.83 11.14 -1.14
N VAL A 260 7.85 10.78 -0.37
CA VAL A 260 8.75 9.66 -0.71
C VAL A 260 8.40 8.43 0.11
N MET A 261 8.15 7.32 -0.58
CA MET A 261 7.91 6.02 0.03
C MET A 261 9.06 5.06 -0.28
N ALA A 262 9.78 4.58 0.75
CA ALA A 262 10.79 3.56 0.56
C ALA A 262 10.15 2.17 0.52
N LYS A 263 10.40 1.41 -0.55
CA LYS A 263 9.96 0.02 -0.65
C LYS A 263 11.06 -0.88 -0.10
N LEU A 264 10.73 -1.58 1.00
CA LEU A 264 11.67 -2.47 1.66
C LEU A 264 11.55 -3.86 1.03
N GLU A 265 12.35 -4.05 0.00
CA GLU A 265 12.37 -5.25 -0.84
C GLU A 265 13.62 -6.10 -0.59
N ARG A 266 14.64 -5.55 0.06
CA ARG A 266 15.93 -6.21 0.35
C ARG A 266 16.20 -6.33 1.84
N GLY A 267 16.96 -7.36 2.22
CA GLY A 267 17.40 -7.56 3.61
C GLY A 267 18.15 -6.36 4.18
N GLU A 268 19.04 -5.74 3.39
CA GLU A 268 19.80 -4.54 3.77
C GLU A 268 18.88 -3.38 4.19
N GLY A 269 17.80 -3.13 3.43
CA GLY A 269 16.84 -2.07 3.75
C GLY A 269 16.08 -2.34 5.05
N VAL A 270 15.84 -3.61 5.39
CA VAL A 270 15.25 -4.00 6.68
C VAL A 270 16.23 -3.75 7.82
N ASP A 271 17.48 -4.16 7.66
CA ASP A 271 18.53 -3.99 8.67
C ASP A 271 18.84 -2.51 8.93
N ASN A 272 18.78 -1.68 7.89
CA ASN A 272 19.03 -0.24 7.95
C ASN A 272 17.78 0.62 8.20
N ILE A 273 16.64 0.03 8.58
CA ILE A 273 15.39 0.79 8.72
C ILE A 273 15.51 1.99 9.67
N ASP A 274 16.33 1.91 10.72
CA ASP A 274 16.46 2.99 11.69
C ASP A 274 17.13 4.24 11.11
N THR A 275 17.96 4.10 10.08
CA THR A 275 18.57 5.23 9.36
C THR A 275 17.74 5.68 8.17
N ILE A 276 16.99 4.76 7.52
CA ILE A 276 16.10 5.07 6.39
C ILE A 276 14.85 5.84 6.83
N LEU A 277 14.21 5.40 7.93
CA LEU A 277 12.89 5.88 8.35
C LEU A 277 12.81 7.40 8.61
N PRO A 278 13.84 8.06 9.18
CA PRO A 278 13.86 9.52 9.31
C PRO A 278 13.77 10.27 7.97
N GLU A 279 14.36 9.70 6.91
CA GLU A 279 14.55 10.36 5.61
C GLU A 279 13.35 10.18 4.65
N VAL A 280 12.37 9.36 4.99
CA VAL A 280 11.21 9.05 4.13
C VAL A 280 9.91 9.58 4.72
N ASP A 281 8.86 9.71 3.90
CA ASP A 281 7.52 10.08 4.35
C ASP A 281 6.67 8.84 4.70
N GLY A 282 7.02 7.71 4.10
CA GLY A 282 6.47 6.41 4.44
C GLY A 282 7.34 5.25 3.98
N ILE A 283 6.93 4.04 4.37
CA ILE A 283 7.55 2.79 3.93
C ILE A 283 6.49 1.86 3.34
N MET A 284 6.91 1.01 2.42
CA MET A 284 6.13 -0.10 1.91
C MET A 284 6.86 -1.41 2.24
N VAL A 285 6.22 -2.30 2.98
CA VAL A 285 6.67 -3.67 3.18
C VAL A 285 6.29 -4.46 1.93
N ALA A 286 7.21 -4.53 0.97
CA ALA A 286 6.99 -5.14 -0.34
C ALA A 286 7.35 -6.63 -0.29
N ARG A 287 6.36 -7.44 0.13
CA ARG A 287 6.58 -8.83 0.57
C ARG A 287 6.98 -9.79 -0.54
N GLY A 288 6.69 -9.46 -1.80
CA GLY A 288 7.05 -10.28 -2.96
C GLY A 288 8.57 -10.46 -3.07
N ASP A 289 9.28 -9.37 -3.39
CA ASP A 289 10.74 -9.40 -3.48
C ASP A 289 11.39 -9.66 -2.12
N LEU A 290 10.84 -9.11 -1.02
CA LEU A 290 11.38 -9.34 0.32
C LEU A 290 11.34 -10.83 0.72
N GLY A 291 10.29 -11.56 0.34
CA GLY A 291 10.17 -12.99 0.60
C GLY A 291 11.15 -13.88 -0.18
N VAL A 292 11.83 -13.31 -1.18
CA VAL A 292 12.96 -13.94 -1.87
C VAL A 292 14.30 -13.51 -1.24
N GLU A 293 14.38 -12.26 -0.76
CA GLU A 293 15.61 -11.69 -0.19
C GLU A 293 15.89 -12.08 1.28
N ILE A 294 14.88 -12.49 2.04
CA ILE A 294 15.03 -13.05 3.39
C ILE A 294 14.26 -14.38 3.52
N PRO A 295 14.58 -15.24 4.50
CA PRO A 295 13.79 -16.44 4.76
C PRO A 295 12.30 -16.10 4.89
N MET A 296 11.45 -16.77 4.12
CA MET A 296 10.04 -16.41 3.98
C MET A 296 9.28 -16.43 5.32
N GLU A 297 9.65 -17.34 6.22
CA GLU A 297 9.09 -17.45 7.56
C GLU A 297 9.43 -16.25 8.46
N ARG A 298 10.45 -15.46 8.12
CA ARG A 298 10.79 -14.21 8.81
C ARG A 298 9.96 -13.02 8.32
N VAL A 299 9.39 -13.06 7.11
CA VAL A 299 8.68 -11.92 6.51
C VAL A 299 7.54 -11.41 7.40
N PRO A 300 6.66 -12.25 7.98
CA PRO A 300 5.60 -11.77 8.87
C PRO A 300 6.13 -11.08 10.13
N LEU A 301 7.28 -11.52 10.67
CA LEU A 301 7.90 -10.92 11.84
C LEU A 301 8.51 -9.55 11.49
N VAL A 302 9.20 -9.47 10.36
CA VAL A 302 9.77 -8.24 9.83
C VAL A 302 8.68 -7.22 9.52
N GLN A 303 7.57 -7.63 8.89
CA GLN A 303 6.40 -6.77 8.66
C GLN A 303 5.93 -6.10 9.95
N LYS A 304 5.69 -6.89 11.00
CA LYS A 304 5.25 -6.38 12.32
C LYS A 304 6.24 -5.37 12.90
N GLN A 305 7.53 -5.69 12.83
CA GLN A 305 8.59 -4.81 13.29
C GLN A 305 8.61 -3.47 12.53
N LEU A 306 8.56 -3.52 11.19
CA LEU A 306 8.61 -2.34 10.32
C LEU A 306 7.40 -1.44 10.52
N VAL A 307 6.19 -2.02 10.55
CA VAL A 307 4.94 -1.29 10.80
C VAL A 307 4.98 -0.63 12.17
N LYS A 308 5.40 -1.36 13.22
CA LYS A 308 5.56 -0.79 14.55
C LYS A 308 6.52 0.39 14.57
N LYS A 309 7.69 0.27 13.95
CA LYS A 309 8.67 1.37 13.87
C LYS A 309 8.10 2.58 13.12
N SER A 310 7.38 2.35 12.02
CA SER A 310 6.69 3.40 11.26
C SER A 310 5.65 4.14 12.12
N ASN A 311 4.83 3.40 12.85
CA ASN A 311 3.83 3.93 13.78
C ASN A 311 4.49 4.77 14.89
N ASP A 312 5.54 4.23 15.52
CA ASP A 312 6.28 4.94 16.56
C ASP A 312 6.93 6.22 16.01
N ALA A 313 7.34 6.25 14.74
CA ALA A 313 7.92 7.41 14.08
C ALA A 313 6.88 8.43 13.57
N GLY A 314 5.62 8.03 13.38
CA GLY A 314 4.58 8.85 12.72
C GLY A 314 4.72 8.89 11.21
N LYS A 315 5.23 7.82 10.60
CA LYS A 315 5.41 7.66 9.15
C LYS A 315 4.37 6.69 8.61
N VAL A 316 3.95 6.91 7.36
CA VAL A 316 2.95 6.03 6.70
C VAL A 316 3.57 4.67 6.44
N SER A 317 2.83 3.60 6.74
CA SER A 317 3.22 2.23 6.41
C SER A 317 2.21 1.55 5.50
N VAL A 318 2.70 0.90 4.46
CA VAL A 318 1.89 0.11 3.51
C VAL A 318 2.34 -1.35 3.56
N ILE A 319 1.40 -2.29 3.70
CA ILE A 319 1.68 -3.72 3.49
C ILE A 319 1.22 -4.09 2.07
N ALA A 320 2.12 -4.69 1.30
CA ALA A 320 1.97 -4.89 -0.13
C ALA A 320 2.23 -6.33 -0.58
N THR A 321 1.69 -6.62 -1.77
CA THR A 321 1.87 -7.85 -2.54
C THR A 321 1.13 -9.06 -1.98
N GLN A 322 0.37 -9.76 -2.85
CA GLN A 322 -0.32 -11.02 -2.54
C GLN A 322 -1.27 -10.96 -1.33
N MET A 323 -1.95 -9.84 -1.12
CA MET A 323 -2.93 -9.70 -0.04
C MET A 323 -4.18 -10.54 -0.32
N LEU A 324 -4.61 -10.60 -1.59
CA LEU A 324 -5.77 -11.37 -2.07
C LEU A 324 -5.43 -12.09 -3.39
N TRP A 325 -4.21 -12.63 -3.50
CA TRP A 325 -3.63 -13.15 -4.74
C TRP A 325 -4.56 -14.09 -5.53
N SER A 326 -5.26 -15.01 -4.87
CA SER A 326 -6.15 -15.95 -5.54
C SER A 326 -7.25 -15.25 -6.34
N MET A 327 -7.61 -14.02 -5.96
CA MET A 327 -8.61 -13.22 -6.65
C MET A 327 -8.16 -12.66 -8.00
N VAL A 328 -6.90 -12.86 -8.39
CA VAL A 328 -6.45 -12.64 -9.77
C VAL A 328 -7.28 -13.50 -10.75
N VAL A 329 -7.62 -14.73 -10.37
CA VAL A 329 -8.39 -15.67 -11.22
C VAL A 329 -9.67 -16.20 -10.58
N ALA A 330 -9.80 -16.09 -9.25
CA ALA A 330 -10.95 -16.62 -8.52
C ALA A 330 -11.90 -15.48 -8.08
N PRO A 331 -13.22 -15.68 -8.09
CA PRO A 331 -14.18 -14.66 -7.67
C PRO A 331 -14.19 -14.42 -6.14
N ALA A 332 -13.48 -15.22 -5.36
CA ALA A 332 -13.40 -15.12 -3.90
C ALA A 332 -12.01 -15.53 -3.39
N PRO A 333 -11.56 -14.96 -2.25
CA PRO A 333 -10.26 -15.28 -1.69
C PRO A 333 -10.31 -16.55 -0.82
N THR A 334 -9.13 -17.06 -0.52
CA THR A 334 -8.90 -18.07 0.51
C THR A 334 -9.10 -17.48 1.92
N ARG A 335 -9.20 -18.35 2.93
CA ARG A 335 -9.28 -17.91 4.34
C ARG A 335 -7.96 -17.38 4.87
N ALA A 336 -6.85 -17.86 4.31
CA ALA A 336 -5.51 -17.37 4.64
C ALA A 336 -5.34 -15.91 4.22
N GLU A 337 -5.80 -15.55 3.02
CA GLU A 337 -5.73 -14.16 2.51
C GLU A 337 -6.61 -13.20 3.32
N ILE A 338 -7.83 -13.60 3.68
CA ILE A 338 -8.65 -12.81 4.61
C ILE A 338 -7.92 -12.60 5.94
N SER A 339 -7.33 -13.67 6.50
CA SER A 339 -6.55 -13.56 7.73
C SER A 339 -5.33 -12.64 7.57
N ASP A 340 -4.69 -12.64 6.40
CA ASP A 340 -3.55 -11.78 6.11
C ASP A 340 -3.94 -10.30 6.07
N VAL A 341 -5.03 -9.94 5.35
CA VAL A 341 -5.56 -8.57 5.35
C VAL A 341 -5.97 -8.13 6.77
N THR A 342 -6.67 -8.99 7.51
CA THR A 342 -7.06 -8.70 8.90
C THR A 342 -5.83 -8.44 9.77
N ASN A 343 -4.81 -9.31 9.73
CA ASN A 343 -3.61 -9.13 10.54
C ASN A 343 -2.78 -7.92 10.13
N ALA A 344 -2.74 -7.57 8.84
CA ALA A 344 -2.09 -6.34 8.39
C ALA A 344 -2.71 -5.09 9.04
N VAL A 345 -4.04 -5.02 9.11
CA VAL A 345 -4.76 -3.96 9.83
C VAL A 345 -4.43 -4.00 11.32
N LEU A 346 -4.47 -5.17 11.96
CA LEU A 346 -4.20 -5.30 13.40
C LEU A 346 -2.73 -5.03 13.78
N ASP A 347 -1.79 -5.24 12.86
CA ASP A 347 -0.39 -4.81 13.00
C ASP A 347 -0.28 -3.27 13.01
N GLY A 348 -1.31 -2.59 12.51
CA GLY A 348 -1.43 -1.14 12.51
C GLY A 348 -0.84 -0.47 11.29
N CYS A 349 -0.85 -1.13 10.12
CA CYS A 349 -0.47 -0.46 8.88
C CYS A 349 -1.48 0.65 8.54
N ASP A 350 -1.01 1.70 7.86
CA ASP A 350 -1.87 2.78 7.38
C ASP A 350 -2.60 2.41 6.09
N ALA A 351 -2.05 1.48 5.32
CA ALA A 351 -2.64 0.98 4.09
C ALA A 351 -2.33 -0.49 3.81
N VAL A 352 -3.29 -1.16 3.17
CA VAL A 352 -3.06 -2.41 2.43
C VAL A 352 -3.05 -2.13 0.94
N MET A 353 -2.29 -2.90 0.17
CA MET A 353 -2.15 -2.71 -1.28
C MET A 353 -2.53 -3.95 -2.08
N LEU A 354 -3.44 -3.77 -3.05
CA LEU A 354 -3.72 -4.73 -4.10
C LEU A 354 -2.81 -4.48 -5.30
N SER A 355 -2.16 -5.54 -5.78
CA SER A 355 -1.18 -5.53 -6.86
C SER A 355 -1.81 -6.09 -8.13
N ASP A 356 -1.50 -7.34 -8.47
CA ASP A 356 -2.00 -7.99 -9.67
C ASP A 356 -3.51 -8.21 -9.61
N GLU A 357 -4.07 -8.34 -8.40
CA GLU A 357 -5.50 -8.50 -8.16
C GLU A 357 -6.33 -7.42 -8.87
N THR A 358 -5.82 -6.19 -8.93
CA THR A 358 -6.49 -5.06 -9.60
C THR A 358 -5.84 -4.66 -10.91
N ALA A 359 -4.54 -4.94 -11.10
CA ALA A 359 -3.83 -4.54 -12.31
C ALA A 359 -4.17 -5.45 -13.50
N VAL A 360 -4.17 -6.77 -13.29
CA VAL A 360 -4.30 -7.78 -14.37
C VAL A 360 -5.35 -8.86 -14.05
N GLY A 361 -5.88 -8.89 -12.83
CA GLY A 361 -6.88 -9.86 -12.40
C GLY A 361 -8.19 -9.79 -13.18
N GLU A 362 -8.93 -10.89 -13.17
CA GLU A 362 -10.26 -11.04 -13.78
C GLU A 362 -11.36 -10.34 -12.97
N HIS A 363 -11.09 -10.04 -11.69
CA HIS A 363 -12.08 -9.53 -10.75
C HIS A 363 -11.61 -8.29 -9.95
N PRO A 364 -11.11 -7.22 -10.61
CA PRO A 364 -10.48 -6.07 -9.94
C PRO A 364 -11.41 -5.38 -8.95
N LEU A 365 -12.68 -5.18 -9.32
CA LEU A 365 -13.67 -4.55 -8.44
C LEU A 365 -14.03 -5.44 -7.24
N ALA A 366 -14.20 -6.74 -7.45
CA ALA A 366 -14.55 -7.67 -6.37
C ALA A 366 -13.38 -7.84 -5.38
N ALA A 367 -12.14 -7.84 -5.87
CA ALA A 367 -10.94 -7.85 -5.03
C ALA A 367 -10.89 -6.61 -4.12
N PHE A 368 -11.16 -5.41 -4.68
CA PHE A 368 -11.28 -4.19 -3.88
C PHE A 368 -12.39 -4.29 -2.82
N GLN A 369 -13.60 -4.71 -3.21
CA GLN A 369 -14.74 -4.85 -2.29
C GLN A 369 -14.45 -5.83 -1.15
N MET A 370 -13.73 -6.91 -1.44
CA MET A 370 -13.33 -7.89 -0.43
C MET A 370 -12.30 -7.32 0.55
N ALA A 371 -11.29 -6.58 0.05
CA ALA A 371 -10.34 -5.88 0.91
C ALA A 371 -11.07 -4.85 1.78
N ASP A 372 -11.99 -4.06 1.21
CA ASP A 372 -12.77 -3.05 1.92
C ASP A 372 -13.61 -3.64 3.06
N ALA A 373 -14.35 -4.72 2.78
CA ALA A 373 -15.13 -5.43 3.79
C ALA A 373 -14.24 -6.02 4.90
N THR A 374 -13.11 -6.63 4.53
CA THR A 374 -12.19 -7.26 5.48
C THR A 374 -11.51 -6.24 6.39
N VAL A 375 -11.08 -5.11 5.82
CA VAL A 375 -10.47 -4.01 6.59
C VAL A 375 -11.49 -3.40 7.55
N THR A 376 -12.71 -3.14 7.06
CA THR A 376 -13.80 -2.60 7.87
C THR A 376 -14.13 -3.51 9.05
N GLU A 377 -14.17 -4.83 8.84
CA GLU A 377 -14.39 -5.80 9.91
C GLU A 377 -13.21 -5.85 10.90
N ALA A 378 -11.98 -5.86 10.40
CA ALA A 378 -10.78 -5.87 11.25
C ALA A 378 -10.70 -4.64 12.17
N GLU A 379 -11.12 -3.47 11.65
CA GLU A 379 -11.18 -2.22 12.40
C GLU A 379 -12.12 -2.26 13.61
N THR A 380 -13.09 -3.19 13.67
CA THR A 380 -14.01 -3.32 14.81
C THR A 380 -13.33 -3.74 16.11
N ILE A 381 -12.21 -4.47 16.01
CA ILE A 381 -11.42 -4.95 17.14
C ILE A 381 -10.03 -4.30 17.21
N TYR A 382 -9.73 -3.35 16.33
CA TYR A 382 -8.45 -2.67 16.34
C TYR A 382 -8.23 -1.92 17.66
N PRO A 383 -7.06 -2.06 18.31
CA PRO A 383 -6.77 -1.40 19.58
C PRO A 383 -6.47 0.09 19.34
N TYR A 384 -7.52 0.87 19.05
CA TYR A 384 -7.40 2.31 18.87
C TYR A 384 -6.86 2.98 20.13
N PHE A 385 -6.22 4.12 19.90
CA PHE A 385 -5.49 4.94 20.85
C PHE A 385 -4.17 4.31 21.30
N SER A 386 -3.08 5.03 21.04
CA SER A 386 -1.74 4.71 21.53
C SER A 386 -1.18 5.90 22.28
N ASP A 387 -0.83 5.74 23.55
CA ASP A 387 -0.25 6.84 24.33
C ASP A 387 1.27 6.91 24.12
N LEU A 388 1.67 7.77 23.17
CA LEU A 388 3.06 7.94 22.76
C LEU A 388 3.68 9.20 23.35
N ASN A 389 4.99 9.15 23.60
CA ASN A 389 5.75 10.32 24.03
C ASN A 389 5.88 11.34 22.87
N SER A 390 5.63 12.61 23.19
CA SER A 390 5.85 13.73 22.28
C SER A 390 7.32 14.16 22.27
N ARG A 391 7.88 14.40 21.09
CA ARG A 391 9.27 14.86 20.91
C ARG A 391 9.37 16.32 20.52
N ASP A 392 8.29 16.91 20.05
CA ASP A 392 8.22 18.31 19.64
C ASP A 392 6.84 18.94 19.91
N ARG A 393 6.71 20.23 19.59
CA ARG A 393 5.49 21.02 19.80
C ARG A 393 4.28 20.45 19.07
N THR A 394 4.44 20.04 17.81
CA THR A 394 3.32 19.52 17.02
C THR A 394 2.82 18.21 17.63
N GLN A 395 3.74 17.32 18.00
CA GLN A 395 3.42 16.06 18.67
C GLN A 395 2.78 16.24 20.04
N ALA A 396 3.20 17.25 20.81
CA ALA A 396 2.60 17.56 22.11
C ALA A 396 1.14 18.03 21.95
N ILE A 397 0.87 18.89 20.97
CA ILE A 397 -0.48 19.37 20.66
C ILE A 397 -1.36 18.21 20.18
N THR A 398 -0.87 17.37 19.25
CA THR A 398 -1.66 16.24 18.73
C THR A 398 -1.85 15.14 19.78
N SER A 399 -0.90 14.92 20.69
CA SER A 399 -1.06 14.03 21.86
C SER A 399 -2.22 14.48 22.74
N ALA A 400 -2.24 15.76 23.13
CA ALA A 400 -3.31 16.32 23.94
C ALA A 400 -4.66 16.20 23.22
N ALA A 401 -4.70 16.51 21.92
CA ALA A 401 -5.91 16.36 21.12
C ALA A 401 -6.39 14.90 21.04
N ALA A 402 -5.50 13.93 20.81
CA ALA A 402 -5.83 12.52 20.76
C ALA A 402 -6.39 12.00 22.09
N ARG A 403 -5.81 12.44 23.22
CA ARG A 403 -6.31 12.11 24.56
C ARG A 403 -7.71 12.69 24.79
N LEU A 404 -7.99 13.91 24.32
CA LEU A 404 -9.32 14.52 24.42
C LEU A 404 -10.34 13.76 23.55
N VAL A 405 -10.00 13.45 22.31
CA VAL A 405 -10.82 12.64 21.39
C VAL A 405 -11.19 11.31 22.03
N HIS A 406 -10.19 10.60 22.55
CA HIS A 406 -10.39 9.30 23.19
C HIS A 406 -11.26 9.40 24.45
N SER A 407 -10.96 10.37 25.33
CA SER A 407 -11.67 10.51 26.62
C SER A 407 -13.10 10.99 26.47
N LEU A 408 -13.39 11.80 25.45
CA LEU A 408 -14.70 12.44 25.25
C LEU A 408 -15.52 11.80 24.14
N GLY A 409 -14.99 10.80 23.42
CA GLY A 409 -15.64 10.22 22.23
C GLY A 409 -15.93 11.25 21.14
N SER A 410 -15.08 12.28 21.02
CA SER A 410 -15.30 13.44 20.14
C SER A 410 -14.57 13.29 18.82
N LYS A 411 -15.11 13.86 17.72
CA LYS A 411 -14.40 13.90 16.43
C LYS A 411 -13.34 15.00 16.41
N ALA A 412 -12.16 14.72 15.85
CA ALA A 412 -11.13 15.73 15.65
C ALA A 412 -11.35 16.52 14.35
N VAL A 413 -11.06 17.83 14.40
CA VAL A 413 -10.90 18.68 13.22
C VAL A 413 -9.46 19.17 13.20
N VAL A 414 -8.73 18.85 12.13
CA VAL A 414 -7.32 19.26 11.97
C VAL A 414 -7.22 20.28 10.86
N VAL A 415 -6.69 21.46 11.18
CA VAL A 415 -6.34 22.49 10.19
C VAL A 415 -4.83 22.46 10.00
N THR A 416 -4.39 22.24 8.76
CA THR A 416 -2.96 22.05 8.45
C THR A 416 -2.66 22.55 7.04
N SER A 417 -1.50 23.19 6.85
CA SER A 417 -1.03 23.67 5.55
C SER A 417 -0.16 22.65 4.82
N THR A 418 0.52 21.77 5.55
CA THR A 418 1.47 20.78 5.00
C THR A 418 1.04 19.33 5.23
N GLY A 419 -0.10 19.10 5.88
CA GLY A 419 -0.53 17.75 6.28
C GLY A 419 0.10 17.24 7.57
N ARG A 420 1.25 17.78 8.02
CA ARG A 420 2.00 17.28 9.18
C ARG A 420 1.16 17.08 10.45
N ALA A 421 0.32 18.04 10.82
CA ALA A 421 -0.52 17.90 12.01
C ALA A 421 -1.55 16.74 11.91
N ALA A 422 -2.00 16.42 10.69
CA ALA A 422 -2.90 15.28 10.47
C ALA A 422 -2.16 13.95 10.60
N PHE A 423 -0.95 13.83 10.04
CA PHE A 423 -0.10 12.65 10.24
C PHE A 423 0.23 12.43 11.73
N GLU A 424 0.63 13.49 12.43
CA GLU A 424 0.97 13.41 13.86
C GLU A 424 -0.24 13.16 14.76
N LEU A 425 -1.46 13.47 14.32
CA LEU A 425 -2.67 13.03 15.03
C LEU A 425 -2.98 11.56 14.73
N SER A 426 -2.89 11.14 13.46
CA SER A 426 -3.10 9.75 13.03
C SER A 426 -2.16 8.77 13.75
N ARG A 427 -0.94 9.22 14.08
CA ARG A 427 0.04 8.48 14.87
C ARG A 427 -0.50 7.95 16.21
N TYR A 428 -1.43 8.68 16.85
CA TYR A 428 -2.06 8.25 18.10
C TYR A 428 -3.26 7.33 17.89
N ARG A 429 -3.61 6.99 16.65
CA ARG A 429 -4.69 6.06 16.26
C ARG A 429 -6.06 6.41 16.89
N PRO A 430 -6.59 7.63 16.73
CA PRO A 430 -7.91 7.97 17.26
C PRO A 430 -9.00 7.07 16.65
N ASN A 431 -10.01 6.73 17.45
CA ASN A 431 -11.14 5.87 17.04
C ASN A 431 -12.24 6.61 16.25
N THR A 432 -12.19 7.95 16.19
CA THR A 432 -13.23 8.81 15.59
C THR A 432 -12.86 9.43 14.27
#